data_AF-A0AAV1L173-F1
#
_entry.id   AF-A0AAV1L173-F1
#
_cell.length_a   1.000
_cell.length_b   1.000
_cell.length_c   1.000
_cell.angle_alpha   90.00
_cell.angle_beta   90.00
_cell.angle_gamma   90.00
#
_symmetry.space_group_name_H-M   'P 1'
#
loop_
_entity.id
_entity.type
_entity.pdbx_description
1 polymer ?
#
loop_
_entity_poly.entity_id
_entity_poly.type
_entity_poly.pdbx_seq_one_letter_code
_entity_poly.pdbx_strand_id
1 'polypeptide(L)' 'MKAQKRNFLMFVDNSTVHNNMPELSHIKLVYLPVNKASNLQSMDQDIVNNFKIYYRKGAVHHVLKSIEDNQCSSGDEIC' A
#
# COMPACT_ATOMS: atom_id res chain seq x y z
N MET A 1 24.08 2.39 10.02
CA MET A 1 23.72 1.41 11.07
C MET A 1 24.94 0.97 11.85
N LYS A 2 25.72 -0.02 11.36
CA LYS A 2 26.93 -0.55 12.01
C LYS A 2 28.05 0.49 12.19
N ALA A 3 28.39 1.24 11.13
CA ALA A 3 29.38 2.31 11.21
C ALA A 3 28.99 3.44 12.19
N GLN A 4 27.69 3.64 12.41
CA GLN A 4 27.16 4.61 13.37
C GLN A 4 26.91 3.99 14.76
N LYS A 5 27.22 2.69 14.95
CA LYS A 5 26.97 1.93 16.19
C LYS A 5 25.53 2.05 16.71
N ARG A 6 24.55 2.14 15.79
CA ARG A 6 23.12 2.27 16.14
C ARG A 6 22.40 0.95 15.94
N ASN A 7 21.67 0.53 16.97
CA ASN A 7 20.78 -0.63 16.93
C ASN A 7 19.36 -0.20 16.57
N PHE A 8 18.68 -1.02 15.79
CA PHE A 8 17.33 -0.74 15.31
C PHE A 8 16.40 -1.90 15.63
N LEU A 9 15.15 -1.56 15.90
CA LEU A 9 14.04 -2.49 16.01
C LEU A 9 13.21 -2.33 14.74
N MET A 10 13.02 -3.41 13.98
CA MET A 10 12.21 -3.40 12.77
C MET A 10 11.00 -4.30 12.94
N PHE A 11 9.81 -3.73 12.77
CA PHE A 11 8.55 -4.46 12.75
C PHE A 11 8.26 -4.94 11.33
N VAL A 12 7.98 -6.22 11.18
CA VAL A 12 7.70 -6.87 9.89
C VAL A 12 6.37 -7.61 10.00
N ASP A 13 5.60 -7.66 8.93
CA ASP A 13 4.43 -8.51 8.84
C ASP A 13 4.82 -9.99 8.93
N ASN A 14 3.90 -10.83 9.40
CA ASN A 14 4.13 -12.26 9.51
C ASN A 14 3.82 -12.98 8.19
N SER A 15 4.52 -12.58 7.14
CA SER A 15 4.45 -13.21 5.83
C SER A 15 5.48 -14.32 5.70
N THR A 16 5.11 -15.41 5.04
CA THR A 16 5.96 -16.60 4.85
C THR A 16 7.26 -16.30 4.08
N VAL A 17 7.29 -15.22 3.32
CA VAL A 17 8.50 -14.75 2.62
C VAL A 17 9.61 -14.33 3.60
N HIS A 18 9.28 -14.05 4.86
CA HIS A 18 10.23 -13.64 5.88
C HIS A 18 10.71 -14.78 6.79
N ASN A 19 10.28 -16.02 6.55
CA ASN A 19 10.60 -17.19 7.39
C ASN A 19 12.11 -17.51 7.45
N ASN A 20 12.86 -17.14 6.41
CA ASN A 20 14.28 -17.47 6.28
C ASN A 20 15.17 -16.21 6.23
N MET A 21 14.79 -15.14 6.94
CA MET A 21 15.63 -13.95 7.00
C MET A 21 16.96 -14.24 7.72
N PRO A 22 18.10 -13.80 7.17
CA PRO A 22 19.39 -13.94 7.83
C PRO A 22 19.44 -13.07 9.09
N GLU A 23 20.28 -13.47 10.05
CA GLU A 23 20.49 -12.69 11.26
C GLU A 23 21.19 -11.36 10.94
N LEU A 24 20.64 -10.26 11.45
CA LEU A 24 21.13 -8.91 11.19
C LEU A 24 21.83 -8.34 12.43
N SER A 25 23.14 -8.13 12.35
CA SER A 25 23.99 -7.74 13.49
C SER A 25 23.57 -6.50 14.32
N HIS A 26 22.75 -5.60 13.77
CA HIS A 26 22.32 -4.36 14.43
C HIS A 26 20.82 -4.10 14.26
N ILE A 27 20.07 -5.09 13.77
CA ILE A 27 18.63 -4.96 13.52
C ILE A 27 17.95 -6.14 14.20
N LYS A 28 17.14 -5.84 15.21
CA LYS A 28 16.24 -6.81 15.81
C LYS A 28 14.92 -6.81 15.04
N LEU A 29 14.55 -7.97 14.50
CA LEU A 29 13.27 -8.17 13.83
C LEU A 29 12.19 -8.53 14.84
N VAL A 30 11.02 -7.93 14.69
CA VAL A 30 9.82 -8.27 15.46
C VAL A 30 8.68 -8.52 14.47
N TYR A 31 8.16 -9.74 14.48
CA TYR A 31 7.04 -10.12 13.63
C TYR A 31 5.72 -9.73 14.28
N LEU A 32 4.85 -9.07 13.52
CA LEU A 32 3.51 -8.72 13.95
C LEU A 32 2.61 -9.96 13.96
N PRO A 33 1.55 -10.03 14.79
CA PRO A 33 0.60 -11.14 14.76
C PRO A 33 -0.07 -11.28 13.37
N VAL A 34 -0.29 -12.53 12.92
CA VAL A 34 -0.85 -12.88 11.59
C VAL A 34 -2.07 -12.05 11.21
N ASN A 35 -2.97 -11.79 12.18
CA ASN A 35 -4.27 -11.17 11.90
C ASN A 35 -4.33 -9.67 12.24
N LYS A 36 -3.22 -9.05 12.65
CA LYS A 36 -3.20 -7.66 13.11
C LYS A 36 -2.23 -6.77 12.33
N ALA A 37 -1.60 -7.27 11.27
CA ALA A 37 -0.64 -6.53 10.48
C ALA A 37 -1.21 -5.18 10.01
N SER A 38 -2.38 -5.14 9.37
CA SER A 38 -2.96 -3.88 8.87
C SER A 38 -3.31 -2.85 9.96
N ASN A 39 -3.52 -3.29 11.21
CA ASN A 39 -3.87 -2.42 12.32
C ASN A 39 -2.64 -2.00 13.16
N LEU A 40 -1.56 -2.77 13.11
CA LEU A 40 -0.35 -2.52 13.89
C LEU A 40 0.78 -1.96 13.02
N GLN A 41 0.77 -2.24 11.72
CA GLN A 41 1.78 -1.79 10.78
C GLN A 41 1.41 -0.39 10.32
N SER A 42 2.17 0.61 10.80
CA SER A 42 1.95 2.02 10.47
C SER A 42 1.98 2.27 8.96
N MET A 43 2.78 1.50 8.21
CA MET A 43 2.83 1.58 6.75
C MET A 43 1.47 1.32 6.10
N ASP A 44 0.74 0.33 6.60
CA ASP A 44 -0.59 -0.03 6.09
C ASP A 44 -1.63 1.05 6.41
N GLN A 45 -1.59 1.58 7.63
CA GLN A 45 -2.55 2.59 8.10
C GLN A 45 -2.35 3.95 7.43
N ASP A 46 -1.10 4.31 7.14
CA ASP A 46 -0.77 5.63 6.63
C ASP A 46 -0.52 5.60 5.12
N ILE A 47 0.66 5.11 4.72
CA ILE A 47 1.16 5.24 3.34
C ILE A 47 0.29 4.46 2.37
N VAL A 48 0.04 3.18 2.66
CA VAL A 48 -0.71 2.29 1.78
C VAL A 48 -2.19 2.71 1.72
N ASN A 49 -2.78 3.10 2.85
CA ASN A 49 -4.15 3.58 2.89
C ASN A 49 -4.33 4.84 2.02
N ASN A 50 -3.45 5.84 2.19
CA ASN A 50 -3.49 7.05 1.37
C ASN A 50 -3.31 6.74 -0.11
N PHE A 51 -2.34 5.88 -0.45
CA PHE A 51 -2.14 5.44 -1.83
C PHE A 51 -3.42 4.81 -2.42
N LYS A 52 -4.08 3.90 -1.69
CA LYS A 52 -5.34 3.27 -2.10
C LYS A 52 -6.45 4.30 -2.29
N ILE A 53 -6.54 5.33 -1.44
CA ILE A 53 -7.53 6.41 -1.58
C ILE A 53 -7.30 7.18 -2.88
N TYR A 54 -6.08 7.63 -3.15
CA TYR A 54 -5.77 8.39 -4.37
C TYR A 54 -5.98 7.55 -5.63
N TYR A 55 -5.53 6.29 -5.61
CA TYR A 55 -5.75 5.37 -6.73
C TYR A 55 -7.24 5.19 -7.03
N ARG A 56 -8.06 4.93 -6.00
CA ARG A 56 -9.52 4.76 -6.16
C ARG A 56 -10.19 6.02 -6.68
N LYS A 57 -9.79 7.20 -6.20
CA LYS A 57 -10.29 8.48 -6.74
C LYS A 57 -10.01 8.61 -8.24
N GLY A 58 -8.79 8.30 -8.66
CA GLY A 58 -8.40 8.31 -10.07
C GLY A 58 -9.20 7.31 -10.91
N ALA A 59 -9.37 6.08 -10.41
CA ALA A 59 -10.14 5.04 -11.07
C ALA A 59 -11.62 5.44 -11.26
N VAL A 60 -12.25 6.00 -10.24
CA VAL A 60 -13.64 6.50 -10.32
C VAL A 60 -13.74 7.64 -11.33
N HIS A 61 -12.80 8.59 -11.29
CA HIS A 61 -12.79 9.70 -12.26
C HIS A 61 -12.63 9.21 -13.70
N HIS A 62 -11.76 8.22 -13.92
CA HIS A 62 -11.58 7.60 -15.23
C HIS A 62 -12.87 6.96 -15.75
N VAL A 63 -13.56 6.18 -14.91
CA VAL A 63 -14.84 5.54 -15.28
C VAL A 63 -15.90 6.59 -15.60
N LEU A 64 -16.04 7.63 -14.77
CA LEU A 64 -17.00 8.71 -15.01
C LEU A 64 -16.74 9.42 -16.34
N LYS A 65 -15.48 9.77 -16.60
CA LYS A 65 -15.07 10.39 -17.86
C LYS A 65 -15.39 9.48 -19.06
N SER A 66 -15.09 8.19 -18.95
CA SER A 66 -15.44 7.24 -20.02
C SER A 66 -16.94 7.17 -20.26
N ILE A 67 -17.77 7.26 -19.23
CA ILE A 67 -19.24 7.29 -19.40
C ILE A 67 -19.68 8.57 -20.11
N GLU A 68 -19.13 9.73 -19.73
CA GLU A 68 -19.42 11.02 -20.36
C GLU A 68 -19.00 11.04 -21.84
N ASP A 69 -17.79 10.56 -22.15
CA ASP A 69 -17.27 10.48 -23.52
C ASP A 69 -18.12 9.55 -24.42
N ASN A 70 -18.67 8.46 -23.85
CA ASN A 70 -19.58 7.55 -24.56
C ASN A 70 -21.00 8.12 -24.75
N GLN A 71 -21.45 9.08 -23.93
CA GLN A 71 -22.74 9.74 -24.11
C GLN A 71 -22.69 10.83 -25.19
N CYS A 72 -21.54 11.48 -25.39
CA CYS A 72 -21.35 12.44 -26.48
C CYS A 72 -21.25 11.80 -27.88
N SER A 73 -20.89 10.52 -27.98
CA SER A 73 -20.72 9.82 -29.26
C SER A 73 -22.00 9.16 -29.80
N SER A 74 -23.10 9.19 -29.04
CA SER A 74 -24.44 8.76 -29.46
C SER A 74 -25.42 9.93 -29.64
N GLY A 75 -24.93 11.17 -29.64
CA GLY A 75 -25.73 12.40 -29.71
C GLY A 75 -25.74 13.11 -31.07
N ASP A 76 -25.03 12.61 -32.08
CA ASP A 76 -25.07 13.14 -33.45
C ASP A 76 -25.94 12.27 -34.35
N GLU A 77 -27.25 12.24 -34.08
CA GLU A 77 -28.27 12.18 -35.13
C GLU A 77 -29.58 12.80 -34.62
N ILE A 78 -29.90 13.98 -35.18
CA ILE A 78 -31.16 14.74 -35.14
C ILE A 78 -31.37 15.68 -33.93
N CYS A 79 -30.85 16.91 -34.06
CA CYS A 79 -31.66 18.14 -34.18
C CYS A 79 -30.78 19.29 -34.71
#